data_AF-A0A7J9B3P1-F1
#
_entry.id   AF-A0A7J9B3P1-F1
#
_cell.length_a   1.000
_cell.length_b   1.000
_cell.length_c   1.000
_cell.angle_alpha   90.00
_cell.angle_beta   90.00
_cell.angle_gamma   90.00
#
_symmetry.space_group_name_H-M   'P 1'
#
loop_
_entity.id
_entity.type
_entity.pdbx_description
1 polymer ?
#
loop_
_entity_poly.entity_id
_entity_poly.type
_entity_poly.pdbx_seq_one_letter_code
_entity_poly.pdbx_strand_id
1 'polypeptide(L)'
;CINNFTSLRELKVWECSAELRFPEEGFPTNLTSLKISNASRIYTSLVEWGFNRLTSLQTLKTGGEGCSHIVSFPEEGMGMMLPPSLTSIRIQNFKNLEYIYHCPLLEGCSRCKGREWSKIAHIPCVRIQGVRVIPRELD
;
A
#
# COMPACT_ATOMS: atom_id res chain seq x y z
N CYS A 1 -13.36 -15.87 -12.26
CA CYS A 1 -12.95 -14.54 -11.79
C CYS A 1 -12.72 -14.56 -10.27
N ILE A 2 -11.63 -13.94 -9.77
CA ILE A 2 -11.24 -13.98 -8.34
C ILE A 2 -12.23 -13.26 -7.41
N ASN A 3 -13.07 -12.39 -7.97
CA ASN A 3 -14.10 -11.64 -7.23
C ASN A 3 -15.29 -12.46 -6.79
N ASN A 4 -15.44 -13.67 -7.32
CA ASN A 4 -16.55 -14.56 -6.96
C ASN A 4 -16.27 -15.34 -5.66
N PHE A 5 -15.05 -15.24 -5.11
CA PHE A 5 -14.69 -15.86 -3.84
C PHE A 5 -15.11 -14.96 -2.67
N THR A 6 -16.41 -14.90 -2.41
CA THR A 6 -16.99 -14.07 -1.34
C THR A 6 -16.52 -14.47 0.07
N SER A 7 -16.04 -15.69 0.26
CA SER A 7 -15.44 -16.19 1.50
C SER A 7 -13.94 -15.89 1.63
N LEU A 8 -13.29 -15.36 0.59
CA LEU A 8 -11.85 -15.11 0.58
C LEU A 8 -11.51 -13.93 1.49
N ARG A 9 -10.82 -14.21 2.59
CA ARG A 9 -10.37 -13.19 3.57
C ARG A 9 -8.89 -12.84 3.44
N GLU A 10 -8.10 -13.74 2.88
CA GLU A 10 -6.67 -13.54 2.69
C GLU A 10 -6.30 -13.81 1.23
N LEU A 11 -5.57 -12.87 0.64
CA LEU A 11 -5.00 -13.04 -0.69
C LEU A 11 -3.51 -12.74 -0.67
N LYS A 12 -2.74 -13.64 -1.26
CA LYS A 12 -1.29 -13.55 -1.37
C LYS A 12 -0.91 -13.67 -2.84
N VAL A 13 -0.32 -12.62 -3.39
CA VAL A 13 0.12 -12.50 -4.78
C VAL A 13 1.64 -12.41 -4.78
N TRP A 14 2.28 -13.35 -5.46
CA TRP A 14 3.74 -13.49 -5.52
C TRP A 14 4.17 -13.77 -6.95
N GLU A 15 5.33 -13.22 -7.33
CA GLU A 15 6.03 -13.58 -8.58
C GLU A 15 5.12 -13.56 -9.81
N CYS A 16 4.32 -12.51 -9.92
CA CYS A 16 3.45 -12.39 -11.09
C CYS A 16 4.26 -11.94 -12.29
N SER A 17 4.29 -12.81 -13.30
CA SER A 17 4.91 -12.51 -14.59
C SER A 17 4.31 -11.23 -15.19
N ALA A 18 5.10 -10.58 -16.03
CA ALA A 18 4.65 -9.39 -16.76
C ALA A 18 3.48 -9.68 -17.71
N GLU A 19 2.97 -10.90 -17.86
CA GLU A 19 1.84 -11.21 -18.73
C GLU A 19 0.50 -11.26 -17.97
N LEU A 20 0.56 -11.40 -16.63
CA LEU A 20 -0.64 -11.44 -15.80
C LEU A 20 -1.27 -10.05 -15.74
N ARG A 21 -2.50 -9.97 -16.25
CA ARG A 21 -3.33 -8.76 -16.19
C ARG A 21 -4.12 -8.74 -14.90
N PHE A 22 -4.27 -7.54 -14.37
CA PHE A 22 -5.19 -7.28 -13.27
C PHE A 22 -6.63 -7.55 -13.72
N PRO A 23 -7.46 -8.24 -12.93
CA PRO A 23 -8.88 -8.42 -13.25
C PRO A 23 -9.58 -7.06 -13.29
N GLU A 24 -10.29 -6.74 -14.38
CA GLU A 24 -11.04 -5.47 -14.51
C GLU A 24 -12.00 -5.22 -13.34
N GLU A 25 -12.62 -6.29 -12.85
CA GLU A 25 -13.55 -6.27 -11.72
C GLU A 25 -12.85 -6.08 -10.36
N GLY A 26 -11.52 -6.23 -10.28
CA GLY A 26 -10.72 -6.01 -9.08
C GLY A 26 -10.52 -7.23 -8.18
N PHE A 27 -10.43 -7.00 -6.87
CA PHE A 27 -10.35 -8.02 -5.82
C PHE A 27 -11.63 -8.06 -4.97
N PRO A 28 -11.95 -9.21 -4.32
CA PRO A 28 -13.12 -9.31 -3.47
C PRO A 28 -13.05 -8.33 -2.28
N THR A 29 -14.13 -7.61 -2.04
CA THR A 29 -14.21 -6.54 -1.02
C THR A 29 -14.21 -7.06 0.42
N ASN A 30 -14.46 -8.36 0.63
CA ASN A 30 -14.41 -9.05 1.91
C ASN A 30 -12.98 -9.42 2.37
N LEU A 31 -11.96 -9.09 1.56
CA LEU A 31 -10.57 -9.31 1.92
C LEU A 31 -10.18 -8.49 3.14
N THR A 32 -9.59 -9.18 4.12
CA THR A 32 -9.06 -8.60 5.36
C THR A 32 -7.55 -8.48 5.32
N SER A 33 -6.87 -9.32 4.53
CA SER A 33 -5.42 -9.30 4.39
C SER A 33 -5.00 -9.49 2.93
N LEU A 34 -4.20 -8.55 2.43
CA LEU A 34 -3.64 -8.57 1.08
C LEU A 34 -2.12 -8.48 1.16
N LYS A 35 -1.44 -9.46 0.56
CA LYS A 35 0.01 -9.47 0.42
C LYS A 35 0.38 -9.51 -1.05
N ILE A 36 1.22 -8.59 -1.50
CA ILE A 36 1.70 -8.49 -2.87
C ILE A 36 3.22 -8.41 -2.83
N SER A 37 3.91 -9.21 -3.62
CA SER A 37 5.38 -9.18 -3.70
C SER A 37 5.83 -9.64 -5.08
N ASN A 38 6.82 -8.97 -5.65
CA ASN A 38 7.32 -9.30 -6.99
C ASN A 38 6.21 -9.35 -8.06
N ALA A 39 5.39 -8.29 -8.11
CA ALA A 39 4.22 -8.19 -8.97
C ALA A 39 4.06 -6.77 -9.54
N SER A 40 5.04 -6.32 -10.33
CA SER A 40 5.15 -4.95 -10.85
C SER A 40 3.89 -4.45 -11.56
N ARG A 41 3.41 -5.18 -12.57
CA ARG A 41 2.21 -4.78 -13.35
C ARG A 41 0.93 -4.80 -12.53
N ILE A 42 0.76 -5.82 -11.68
CA ILE A 42 -0.42 -5.96 -10.84
C ILE A 42 -0.47 -4.86 -9.78
N TYR A 43 0.69 -4.49 -9.22
CA TYR A 43 0.77 -3.40 -8.25
C TYR A 43 0.28 -2.08 -8.86
N THR A 44 0.77 -1.71 -10.05
CA THR A 44 0.36 -0.47 -10.73
C THR A 44 -1.15 -0.48 -11.02
N SER A 45 -1.67 -1.55 -11.60
CA SER A 45 -3.10 -1.66 -11.89
C SER A 45 -3.97 -1.69 -10.63
N LEU A 46 -3.49 -2.28 -9.54
CA LEU A 46 -4.20 -2.26 -8.25
C LEU A 46 -4.22 -0.85 -7.65
N VAL A 47 -3.11 -0.14 -7.74
CA VAL A 47 -3.00 1.26 -7.32
C VAL A 47 -3.99 2.12 -8.10
N GLU A 48 -4.05 1.98 -9.43
CA GLU A 48 -5.01 2.67 -10.30
C GLU A 48 -6.47 2.28 -9.99
N TRP A 49 -6.72 1.01 -9.66
CA TRP A 49 -8.05 0.54 -9.28
C TRP A 49 -8.54 1.13 -7.95
N GLY A 50 -7.60 1.38 -7.02
CA GLY A 50 -7.84 2.05 -5.75
C GLY A 50 -8.05 1.10 -4.57
N PHE A 51 -7.14 1.15 -3.59
CA PHE A 51 -7.23 0.33 -2.38
C PHE A 51 -8.48 0.63 -1.54
N ASN A 52 -9.05 1.81 -1.66
CA ASN A 52 -10.26 2.26 -0.95
C ASN A 52 -11.49 1.37 -1.23
N ARG A 53 -11.50 0.65 -2.37
CA ARG A 53 -12.55 -0.33 -2.69
C ARG A 53 -12.49 -1.57 -1.80
N LEU A 54 -11.34 -1.86 -1.19
CA LEU A 54 -11.17 -2.97 -0.25
C LEU A 54 -11.62 -2.55 1.15
N THR A 55 -12.93 -2.31 1.29
CA THR A 55 -13.52 -1.73 2.49
C THR A 55 -13.34 -2.58 3.76
N SER A 56 -13.08 -3.89 3.63
CA SER A 56 -12.81 -4.78 4.76
C SER A 56 -11.31 -4.97 5.06
N LEU A 57 -10.42 -4.34 4.29
CA LEU A 57 -8.99 -4.62 4.35
C LEU A 57 -8.36 -4.02 5.60
N GLN A 58 -7.86 -4.90 6.46
CA GLN A 58 -7.18 -4.52 7.70
C GLN A 58 -5.67 -4.54 7.55
N THR A 59 -5.14 -5.47 6.76
CA THR A 59 -3.70 -5.67 6.60
C THR A 59 -3.29 -5.58 5.14
N LEU A 60 -2.39 -4.65 4.83
CA LEU A 60 -1.75 -4.54 3.51
C LEU A 60 -0.25 -4.75 3.64
N LYS A 61 0.30 -5.70 2.89
CA LYS A 61 1.74 -5.98 2.83
C LYS A 61 2.22 -5.92 1.39
N THR A 62 3.13 -5.01 1.08
CA THR A 62 3.69 -4.86 -0.27
C THR A 62 5.21 -5.05 -0.25
N GLY A 63 5.69 -5.84 -1.21
CA GLY A 63 7.10 -6.15 -1.44
C GLY A 63 7.52 -5.66 -2.82
N GLY A 64 8.49 -4.76 -2.87
CA GLY A 64 8.97 -4.12 -4.11
C GLY A 64 10.09 -4.85 -4.83
N GLU A 65 10.36 -6.11 -4.47
CA GLU A 65 11.32 -6.93 -5.21
C GLU A 65 10.87 -7.01 -6.67
N GLY A 66 11.73 -6.72 -7.64
CA GLY A 66 11.35 -6.60 -9.06
C GLY A 66 10.60 -5.32 -9.45
N CYS A 67 10.20 -4.47 -8.50
CA CYS A 67 9.54 -3.18 -8.76
C CYS A 67 10.53 -2.01 -8.78
N SER A 68 11.50 -2.03 -9.70
CA SER A 68 12.54 -0.99 -9.81
C SER A 68 12.04 0.36 -10.34
N HIS A 69 10.91 0.40 -11.03
CA HIS A 69 10.33 1.63 -11.58
C HIS A 69 9.57 2.47 -10.54
N ILE A 70 9.34 1.93 -9.34
CA ILE A 70 8.57 2.60 -8.29
C ILE A 70 9.52 3.41 -7.42
N VAL A 71 9.46 4.73 -7.60
CA VAL A 71 10.32 5.71 -6.91
C VAL A 71 9.61 6.42 -5.76
N SER A 72 8.29 6.51 -5.82
CA SER A 72 7.44 7.19 -4.84
C SER A 72 6.30 6.30 -4.38
N PHE A 73 5.76 6.64 -3.21
CA PHE A 73 4.46 6.10 -2.82
C PHE A 73 3.38 6.77 -3.69
N PRO A 74 2.32 6.04 -4.11
CA PRO A 74 1.37 6.60 -5.06
C PRO A 74 0.69 7.89 -4.57
N GLU A 75 0.65 8.92 -5.42
CA GLU A 75 0.05 10.22 -5.11
C GLU A 75 -1.49 10.20 -5.16
N GLU A 76 -2.12 11.19 -4.52
CA GLU A 76 -3.59 11.40 -4.47
C GLU A 76 -4.22 11.46 -5.87
N GLY A 77 -3.49 12.00 -6.85
CA GLY A 77 -3.93 12.09 -8.25
C GLY A 77 -4.00 10.74 -8.98
N MET A 78 -3.42 9.67 -8.43
CA MET A 78 -3.46 8.32 -8.99
C MET A 78 -4.60 7.44 -8.42
N GLY A 79 -5.59 8.05 -7.75
CA GLY A 79 -6.73 7.31 -7.18
C GLY A 79 -6.38 6.48 -5.93
N MET A 80 -5.20 6.69 -5.37
CA MET A 80 -4.65 5.88 -4.29
C MET A 80 -5.08 6.42 -2.93
N MET A 81 -6.32 6.12 -2.53
CA MET A 81 -6.76 6.24 -1.14
C MET A 81 -6.61 4.89 -0.45
N LEU A 82 -5.99 4.87 0.73
CA LEU A 82 -5.96 3.68 1.58
C LEU A 82 -7.35 3.46 2.20
N PRO A 83 -7.81 2.20 2.35
CA PRO A 83 -9.11 1.92 2.92
C PRO A 83 -9.15 2.37 4.39
N PRO A 84 -10.30 2.87 4.87
CA PRO A 84 -10.43 3.38 6.24
C PRO A 84 -10.33 2.26 7.29
N SER A 85 -10.58 1.02 6.91
CA SER A 85 -10.47 -0.16 7.77
C SER A 85 -9.03 -0.63 7.99
N LEU A 86 -8.04 -0.02 7.34
CA LEU A 86 -6.66 -0.47 7.37
C LEU A 86 -6.04 -0.19 8.74
N THR A 87 -5.66 -1.25 9.45
CA THR A 87 -5.02 -1.16 10.77
C THR A 87 -3.50 -1.34 10.70
N SER A 88 -3.02 -2.00 9.64
CA SER A 88 -1.60 -2.26 9.45
C SER A 88 -1.20 -2.18 7.98
N ILE A 89 -0.16 -1.41 7.71
CA ILE A 89 0.52 -1.37 6.41
C ILE A 89 2.01 -1.70 6.57
N ARG A 90 2.52 -2.56 5.68
CA ARG A 90 3.95 -2.88 5.61
C ARG A 90 4.44 -2.80 4.17
N ILE A 91 5.43 -1.95 3.94
CA ILE A 91 6.08 -1.73 2.64
C ILE A 91 7.55 -2.08 2.80
N GLN A 92 8.09 -2.95 1.95
CA GLN A 92 9.49 -3.38 2.05
C GLN A 92 10.06 -3.76 0.68
N ASN A 93 11.39 -3.83 0.58
CA ASN A 93 12.12 -4.34 -0.58
C ASN A 93 11.97 -3.50 -1.87
N PHE A 94 11.53 -2.24 -1.77
CA PHE A 94 11.55 -1.31 -2.91
C PHE A 94 12.92 -0.63 -2.99
N LYS A 95 13.74 -0.98 -3.99
CA LYS A 95 15.12 -0.48 -4.08
C LYS A 95 15.21 1.03 -4.32
N ASN A 96 14.30 1.57 -5.12
CA ASN A 96 14.31 2.96 -5.57
C ASN A 96 13.26 3.83 -4.85
N LEU A 97 12.59 3.31 -3.81
CA LEU A 97 11.59 4.07 -3.09
C LEU A 97 12.27 5.14 -2.23
N GLU A 98 12.30 6.36 -2.76
CA GLU A 98 12.96 7.53 -2.17
C GLU A 98 12.09 8.21 -1.09
N TYR A 99 10.82 7.83 -0.97
CA TYR A 99 9.76 8.65 -0.37
C TYR A 99 9.71 8.77 1.16
N ILE A 100 10.77 8.43 1.90
CA ILE A 100 10.83 8.71 3.36
C ILE A 100 12.14 9.36 3.80
N TYR A 101 13.12 9.48 2.92
CA TYR A 101 14.44 9.97 3.31
C TYR A 101 14.54 11.50 3.43
N HIS A 102 13.48 12.25 3.11
CA HIS A 102 13.45 13.71 3.32
C HIS A 102 12.73 14.19 4.58
N CYS A 103 12.26 13.29 5.43
CA CYS A 103 12.45 13.50 6.86
C CYS A 103 12.48 12.15 7.57
N PRO A 104 13.69 11.66 7.95
CA PRO A 104 13.76 10.57 8.89
C PRO A 104 13.10 11.06 10.19
N LEU A 105 12.41 10.15 10.86
CA LEU A 105 11.88 10.32 12.20
C LEU A 105 13.02 10.56 13.20
N LEU A 106 13.59 11.76 13.17
CA LEU A 106 14.23 12.38 14.30
C LEU A 106 13.21 13.38 14.84
N GLU A 107 12.94 13.28 16.13
CA GLU A 107 12.04 14.18 16.83
C GLU A 107 12.25 15.63 16.39
N GLY A 108 11.18 16.31 15.98
CA GLY A 108 11.21 17.75 15.73
C GLY A 108 11.19 18.24 14.29
N CYS A 109 10.92 17.41 13.26
CA CYS A 109 10.73 17.91 11.89
C CYS A 109 9.37 18.61 11.73
N SER A 110 9.30 19.93 11.99
CA SER A 110 8.12 20.79 11.74
C SER A 110 7.78 20.96 10.25
N ARG A 111 8.68 20.54 9.35
CA ARG A 111 8.52 20.56 7.88
C ARG A 111 7.81 19.33 7.29
N CYS A 112 7.60 18.27 8.09
CA CYS A 112 6.89 17.05 7.67
C CYS A 112 5.39 17.18 7.49
N LYS A 113 4.81 18.38 7.50
CA LYS A 113 3.37 18.60 7.31
C LYS A 113 2.90 18.38 5.86
N GLY A 114 3.39 17.32 5.20
CA GLY A 114 3.05 16.96 3.83
C GLY A 114 1.70 16.25 3.74
N ARG A 115 0.98 16.48 2.63
CA ARG A 115 -0.30 15.83 2.25
C ARG A 115 -0.31 14.30 2.46
N GLU A 116 0.84 13.67 2.28
CA GLU A 116 1.01 12.22 2.37
C GLU A 116 0.81 11.65 3.79
N TRP A 117 1.02 12.43 4.85
CA TRP A 117 0.86 11.93 6.23
C TRP A 117 -0.60 11.73 6.62
N SER A 118 -1.48 12.62 6.16
CA SER A 118 -2.93 12.48 6.38
C SER A 118 -3.48 11.17 5.82
N LYS A 119 -2.81 10.57 4.81
CA LYS A 119 -3.23 9.31 4.18
C LYS A 119 -2.98 8.07 5.03
N ILE A 120 -2.01 8.15 5.94
CA ILE A 120 -1.64 7.03 6.82
C ILE A 120 -1.90 7.34 8.29
N ALA A 121 -2.42 8.53 8.60
CA ALA A 121 -2.71 8.99 9.96
C ALA A 121 -3.71 8.11 10.70
N HIS A 122 -4.70 7.57 10.00
CA HIS A 122 -5.70 6.67 10.58
C HIS A 122 -5.18 5.25 10.85
N ILE A 123 -3.95 4.92 10.42
CA ILE A 123 -3.39 3.57 10.49
C ILE A 123 -2.49 3.44 11.71
N PRO A 124 -2.85 2.64 12.72
CA PRO A 124 -2.07 2.50 13.96
C PRO A 124 -0.67 1.91 13.75
N CYS A 125 -0.49 1.06 12.72
CA CYS A 125 0.77 0.37 12.49
C CYS A 125 1.26 0.56 11.04
N VAL A 126 2.16 1.53 10.85
CA VAL A 126 2.84 1.78 9.58
C VAL A 126 4.30 1.31 9.67
N ARG A 127 4.73 0.45 8.75
CA ARG A 127 6.13 0.02 8.63
C ARG A 127 6.64 0.14 7.21
N ILE A 128 7.74 0.85 7.01
CA ILE A 128 8.31 1.10 5.68
C ILE A 128 9.81 0.83 5.72
N GLN A 129 10.29 -0.05 4.82
CA GLN A 129 11.68 -0.53 4.80
C GLN A 129 12.19 -1.04 6.17
N GLY A 130 11.28 -1.63 6.96
CA GLY A 130 11.59 -2.10 8.32
C GLY A 130 11.51 -1.04 9.42
N VAL A 131 11.42 0.25 9.07
CA VAL A 131 11.26 1.36 10.03
C VAL A 131 9.78 1.50 10.42
N ARG A 132 9.50 1.62 11.73
CA ARG A 132 8.16 1.96 12.22
C ARG A 132 7.94 3.46 12.03
N VAL A 133 6.84 3.80 11.37
CA VAL A 133 6.39 5.17 11.18
C VAL A 133 5.23 5.41 12.14
N ILE A 134 5.34 6.48 12.94
CA ILE A 134 4.27 6.91 13.84
C ILE A 134 3.66 8.16 13.20
N PRO A 135 2.42 8.09 12.69
CA PRO A 135 1.72 9.29 12.30
C PRO A 135 1.50 10.13 13.55
N ARG A 136 2.05 11.35 13.61
CA ARG A 136 1.74 12.27 14.70
C ARG A 136 0.25 12.63 14.61
N GLU A 137 -0.45 12.61 15.73
CA GLU A 137 -1.78 13.22 15.81
C GLU A 137 -1.66 14.69 15.38
N LEU A 138 -2.57 15.12 14.51
CA LEU A 138 -2.73 16.53 14.16
C LEU A 138 -3.32 17.22 15.39
N ASP A 139 -2.47 17.83 16.20
CA ASP A 139 -2.89 18.88 17.14
C ASP A 139 -3.44 20.09 16.37
#